data_AF-A0A937VWQ5-F1
#
_entry.id   AF-A0A937VWQ5-F1
#
_cell.length_a   1.000
_cell.length_b   1.000
_cell.length_c   1.000
_cell.angle_alpha   90.00
_cell.angle_beta   90.00
_cell.angle_gamma   90.00
#
_symmetry.space_group_name_H-M   'P 1'
#
loop_
_entity.id
_entity.type
_entity.pdbx_description
1 polymer ?
#
loop_
_entity_poly.entity_id
_entity_poly.type
_entity_poly.pdbx_seq_one_letter_code
_entity_poly.pdbx_strand_id
1 'polypeptide(L)'
;MMYVLDPEGKEMLTYRGRQVMMHWEKAYKEACIDAIEPFGDVLEVSFGFGFSASHIQTYFPKTHTIIEQHDQVVRRAQDWAAPYTNVKIIKDNWQNAMDKLGVFDAIYFDDYLSEPIADVQVKQEDLVNSIDLLKDGEFLLSSIKTIVPDLYQKRYNEEDLLSLFEDKGHQDPISFFRFLDELQARAQIHREQKLNVLLHLLQRGAISEKLLVSFKQKTFRPFEFSREGGVLFSFLEKCLTDHMRKGSRFSCFINDPVSKYQDKFWFDKIIANPFLDYKERRIPVDVPKYCEYMQ
;
A
#
# COMPACT_ATOMS: atom_id res chain seq x y z
N MET A 1 -8.42 10.83 -23.60
CA MET A 1 -6.96 10.89 -23.78
C MET A 1 -6.62 10.71 -25.24
N MET A 2 -5.45 11.18 -25.69
CA MET A 2 -4.95 11.03 -27.06
C MET A 2 -3.47 10.68 -27.08
N TYR A 3 -3.10 9.76 -27.95
CA TYR A 3 -1.70 9.47 -28.26
C TYR A 3 -1.15 10.48 -29.26
N VAL A 4 -0.02 11.08 -28.96
CA VAL A 4 0.69 12.07 -29.78
C VAL A 4 2.18 11.76 -29.77
N LEU A 5 2.97 12.45 -30.60
CA LEU A 5 4.43 12.35 -30.55
C LEU A 5 5.00 13.44 -29.64
N ASP A 6 6.01 13.08 -28.85
CA ASP A 6 6.84 14.00 -28.09
C ASP A 6 7.92 14.66 -29.00
N PRO A 7 8.69 15.64 -28.49
CA PRO A 7 9.74 16.30 -29.27
C PRO A 7 10.85 15.38 -29.80
N GLU A 8 11.02 14.18 -29.26
CA GLU A 8 11.96 13.16 -29.73
C GLU A 8 11.31 12.16 -30.71
N GLY A 9 10.03 12.34 -31.04
CA GLY A 9 9.29 11.46 -31.93
C GLY A 9 8.83 10.16 -31.27
N LYS A 10 8.87 10.04 -29.94
CA LYS A 10 8.28 8.90 -29.21
C LYS A 10 6.84 9.20 -28.86
N GLU A 11 6.03 8.15 -28.68
CA GLU A 11 4.63 8.32 -28.33
C GLU A 11 4.48 8.81 -26.88
N MET A 12 3.55 9.74 -26.68
CA MET A 12 3.14 10.33 -25.41
C MET A 12 1.60 10.31 -25.31
N LEU A 13 1.08 10.10 -24.11
CA LEU A 13 -0.35 10.20 -23.84
C LEU A 13 -0.68 11.60 -23.31
N THR A 14 -1.74 12.21 -23.82
CA THR A 14 -2.21 13.52 -23.38
C THR A 14 -3.68 13.51 -23.00
N TYR A 15 -4.06 14.41 -22.09
CA TYR A 15 -5.44 14.68 -21.73
C TYR A 15 -5.68 16.18 -21.64
N ARG A 16 -6.63 16.70 -22.43
CA ARG A 16 -6.95 18.13 -22.49
C ARG A 16 -5.71 19.03 -22.71
N GLY A 17 -4.79 18.57 -23.55
CA GLY A 17 -3.56 19.30 -23.88
C GLY A 17 -2.44 19.20 -22.85
N ARG A 18 -2.61 18.45 -21.76
CA ARG A 18 -1.56 18.18 -20.75
C ARG A 18 -0.94 16.81 -20.96
N GLN A 19 0.34 16.70 -20.66
CA GLN A 19 1.08 15.44 -20.68
C GLN A 19 0.60 14.53 -19.54
N VAL A 20 0.33 13.27 -19.85
CA VAL A 20 -0.24 12.29 -18.91
C VAL A 20 0.69 11.12 -18.66
N MET A 21 1.24 10.56 -19.73
CA MET A 21 2.07 9.37 -19.67
C MET A 21 3.13 9.45 -20.76
N MET A 22 4.34 8.98 -20.46
CA MET A 22 5.47 9.01 -21.37
C MET A 22 6.26 7.71 -21.33
N HIS A 23 7.11 7.48 -22.35
CA HIS A 23 7.87 6.24 -22.48
C HIS A 23 8.87 5.97 -21.33
N TRP A 24 9.42 7.01 -20.71
CA TRP A 24 10.40 6.86 -19.62
C TRP A 24 9.82 6.12 -18.40
N GLU A 25 8.50 6.17 -18.24
CA GLU A 25 7.79 5.56 -17.11
C GLU A 25 7.81 4.02 -17.14
N LYS A 26 8.08 3.44 -18.32
CA LYS A 26 8.16 1.98 -18.51
C LYS A 26 9.03 1.31 -17.44
N ALA A 27 10.18 1.90 -17.12
CA ALA A 27 11.15 1.33 -16.19
C ALA A 27 10.58 1.19 -14.76
N TYR A 28 9.89 2.22 -14.23
CA TYR A 28 9.32 2.10 -12.89
C TYR A 28 8.05 1.25 -12.87
N LYS A 29 7.25 1.27 -13.95
CA LYS A 29 6.06 0.41 -14.04
C LYS A 29 6.45 -1.07 -14.01
N GLU A 30 7.44 -1.46 -14.81
CA GLU A 30 7.99 -2.82 -14.79
C GLU A 30 8.56 -3.18 -13.40
N ALA A 31 9.29 -2.27 -12.74
CA ALA A 31 9.80 -2.49 -11.39
C ALA A 31 8.69 -2.63 -10.32
N CYS A 32 7.58 -1.90 -10.43
CA CYS A 32 6.42 -2.06 -9.54
C CYS A 32 5.75 -3.43 -9.71
N ILE A 33 5.70 -3.94 -10.94
CA ILE A 33 5.19 -5.28 -11.22
C ILE A 33 6.16 -6.35 -10.69
N ASP A 34 7.47 -6.20 -10.95
CA ASP A 34 8.50 -7.11 -10.44
C ASP A 34 8.43 -7.24 -8.91
N ALA A 35 8.16 -6.14 -8.20
CA ALA A 35 8.11 -6.13 -6.73
C ALA A 35 6.99 -7.00 -6.14
N ILE A 36 5.94 -7.28 -6.91
CA ILE A 36 4.81 -8.10 -6.47
C ILE A 36 4.76 -9.47 -7.11
N GLU A 37 5.58 -9.75 -8.13
CA GLU A 37 5.61 -11.01 -8.88
C GLU A 37 4.18 -11.58 -9.09
N PRO A 38 3.35 -10.94 -9.94
CA PRO A 38 1.92 -11.20 -9.99
C PRO A 38 1.61 -12.68 -10.21
N PHE A 39 0.59 -13.18 -9.52
CA PHE A 39 0.14 -14.55 -9.62
C PHE A 39 -1.38 -14.60 -9.46
N GLY A 40 -1.99 -15.73 -9.82
CA GLY A 40 -3.42 -15.94 -9.63
C GLY A 40 -4.28 -14.93 -10.39
N ASP A 41 -5.29 -14.40 -9.73
CA ASP A 41 -6.19 -13.40 -10.31
C ASP A 41 -5.63 -11.98 -10.09
N VAL A 42 -5.32 -11.25 -11.17
CA VAL A 42 -4.63 -9.95 -11.13
C VAL A 42 -5.57 -8.81 -11.53
N LEU A 43 -5.51 -7.71 -10.78
CA LEU A 43 -6.16 -6.44 -11.10
C LEU A 43 -5.13 -5.36 -11.45
N GLU A 44 -5.33 -4.68 -12.57
CA GLU A 44 -4.60 -3.48 -12.98
C GLU A 44 -5.58 -2.31 -13.12
N VAL A 45 -5.22 -1.16 -12.54
CA VAL A 45 -5.98 0.10 -12.70
C VAL A 45 -5.22 1.03 -13.63
N SER A 46 -5.88 1.39 -14.74
CA SER A 46 -5.37 2.12 -15.90
C SER A 46 -4.47 1.28 -16.81
N PHE A 47 -4.66 1.41 -18.13
CA PHE A 47 -3.84 0.69 -19.12
C PHE A 47 -2.71 1.56 -19.68
N GLY A 48 -3.00 2.83 -20.00
CA GLY A 48 -2.02 3.77 -20.55
C GLY A 48 -1.37 3.28 -21.85
N PHE A 49 -0.07 2.94 -21.79
CA PHE A 49 0.68 2.35 -22.90
C PHE A 49 0.70 0.81 -22.93
N GLY A 50 0.19 0.15 -21.89
CA GLY A 50 0.24 -1.30 -21.74
C GLY A 50 1.60 -1.84 -21.30
N PHE A 51 2.47 -1.00 -20.72
CA PHE A 51 3.79 -1.42 -20.21
C PHE A 51 3.65 -2.40 -19.05
N SER A 52 2.96 -1.99 -17.99
CA SER A 52 2.59 -2.85 -16.86
C SER A 52 1.77 -4.04 -17.32
N ALA A 53 0.76 -3.81 -18.17
CA ALA A 53 -0.10 -4.87 -18.68
C ALA A 53 0.68 -6.01 -19.37
N SER A 54 1.61 -5.63 -20.27
CA SER A 54 2.48 -6.58 -20.98
C SER A 54 3.45 -7.28 -20.03
N HIS A 55 4.01 -6.55 -19.07
CA HIS A 55 4.94 -7.12 -18.10
C HIS A 55 4.25 -8.11 -17.14
N ILE A 56 3.05 -7.81 -16.68
CA ILE A 56 2.20 -8.72 -15.89
C ILE A 56 1.98 -10.04 -16.65
N GLN A 57 1.73 -9.99 -17.97
CA GLN A 57 1.53 -11.22 -18.75
C GLN A 57 2.78 -12.12 -18.82
N THR A 58 3.98 -11.59 -18.59
CA THR A 58 5.20 -12.41 -18.52
C THR A 58 5.25 -13.31 -17.27
N TYR A 59 4.44 -13.01 -16.25
CA TYR A 59 4.27 -13.82 -15.04
C TYR A 59 3.18 -14.89 -15.18
N PHE A 60 2.52 -14.99 -16.33
CA PHE A 60 1.47 -15.99 -16.61
C PHE A 60 0.34 -16.02 -15.57
N PRO A 61 -0.35 -14.88 -15.32
CA PRO A 61 -1.44 -14.84 -14.35
C PRO A 61 -2.61 -15.73 -14.80
N LYS A 62 -3.37 -16.24 -13.83
CA LYS A 62 -4.58 -17.03 -14.10
C LYS A 62 -5.64 -16.18 -14.79
N THR A 63 -5.89 -14.97 -14.28
CA THR A 63 -6.72 -13.95 -14.93
C THR A 63 -6.07 -12.59 -14.79
N HIS A 64 -6.31 -11.71 -15.76
CA HIS A 64 -5.81 -10.34 -15.74
C HIS A 64 -6.93 -9.38 -16.09
N THR A 65 -7.45 -8.68 -15.09
CA THR A 65 -8.50 -7.68 -15.24
C THR A 65 -7.89 -6.28 -15.28
N ILE A 66 -8.19 -5.51 -16.32
CA ILE A 66 -7.69 -4.15 -16.49
C ILE A 66 -8.89 -3.20 -16.52
N ILE A 67 -8.87 -2.18 -15.66
CA ILE A 67 -9.88 -1.12 -15.65
C ILE A 67 -9.33 0.09 -16.40
N GLU A 68 -10.05 0.56 -17.40
CA GLU A 68 -9.66 1.75 -18.17
C GLU A 68 -10.91 2.56 -18.56
N GLN A 69 -10.90 3.86 -18.27
CA GLN A 69 -12.07 4.72 -18.48
C GLN A 69 -12.06 5.45 -19.83
N HIS A 70 -10.90 5.63 -20.46
CA HIS A 70 -10.78 6.48 -21.64
C HIS A 70 -10.90 5.71 -22.95
N ASP A 71 -11.94 6.01 -23.73
CA ASP A 71 -12.31 5.35 -24.99
C ASP A 71 -11.15 5.00 -25.93
N GLN A 72 -10.23 5.94 -26.18
CA GLN A 72 -9.10 5.70 -27.07
C GLN A 72 -8.08 4.70 -26.48
N VAL A 73 -7.86 4.76 -25.17
CA VAL A 73 -6.98 3.83 -24.44
C VAL A 73 -7.64 2.46 -24.33
N VAL A 74 -8.95 2.40 -24.08
CA VAL A 74 -9.73 1.14 -24.10
C VAL A 74 -9.61 0.42 -25.43
N ARG A 75 -9.73 1.13 -26.56
CA ARG A 75 -9.58 0.51 -27.89
C ARG A 75 -8.19 -0.12 -28.05
N ARG A 76 -7.13 0.61 -27.68
CA ARG A 76 -5.77 0.08 -27.70
C ARG A 76 -5.60 -1.12 -26.77
N ALA A 77 -6.18 -1.07 -25.57
CA ALA A 77 -6.16 -2.18 -24.62
C ALA A 77 -6.87 -3.41 -25.18
N GLN A 78 -7.99 -3.24 -25.87
CA GLN A 78 -8.72 -4.33 -26.53
C GLN A 78 -7.91 -4.95 -27.69
N ASP A 79 -7.30 -4.11 -28.52
CA ASP A 79 -6.43 -4.58 -29.61
C ASP A 79 -5.22 -5.34 -29.07
N TRP A 80 -4.59 -4.82 -28.00
CA TRP A 80 -3.50 -5.48 -27.29
C TRP A 80 -3.95 -6.79 -26.62
N ALA A 81 -5.17 -6.84 -26.08
CA ALA A 81 -5.72 -8.00 -25.39
C ALA A 81 -6.14 -9.14 -26.35
N ALA A 82 -6.32 -8.87 -27.65
CA ALA A 82 -6.82 -9.83 -28.63
C ALA A 82 -6.14 -11.22 -28.66
N PRO A 83 -4.81 -11.37 -28.48
CA PRO A 83 -4.17 -12.68 -28.44
C PRO A 83 -4.27 -13.38 -27.07
N TYR A 84 -4.75 -12.71 -26.02
CA TYR A 84 -4.81 -13.25 -24.67
C TYR A 84 -6.22 -13.74 -24.31
N THR A 85 -6.34 -14.98 -23.86
CA THR A 85 -7.62 -15.58 -23.44
C THR A 85 -7.95 -15.32 -21.97
N ASN A 86 -6.96 -14.91 -21.18
CA ASN A 86 -7.05 -14.65 -19.74
C ASN A 86 -7.22 -13.14 -19.40
N VAL A 87 -7.26 -12.25 -20.39
CA VAL A 87 -7.38 -10.80 -20.19
C VAL A 87 -8.83 -10.33 -20.29
N LYS A 88 -9.25 -9.47 -19.36
CA LYS A 88 -10.56 -8.80 -19.37
C LYS A 88 -10.38 -7.30 -19.24
N ILE A 89 -10.83 -6.55 -20.24
CA ILE A 89 -10.87 -5.08 -20.20
C ILE A 89 -12.24 -4.62 -19.70
N ILE A 90 -12.25 -3.81 -18.64
CA ILE A 90 -13.45 -3.17 -18.08
C ILE A 90 -13.40 -1.69 -18.43
N LYS A 91 -14.31 -1.27 -19.32
CA LYS A 91 -14.51 0.14 -19.66
C LYS A 91 -15.32 0.85 -18.56
N ASP A 92 -14.64 1.33 -17.53
CA ASP A 92 -15.21 2.11 -16.43
C ASP A 92 -14.08 2.84 -15.69
N ASN A 93 -14.43 3.73 -14.75
CA ASN A 93 -13.47 4.16 -13.74
C ASN A 93 -13.42 3.14 -12.60
N TRP A 94 -12.33 3.15 -11.82
CA TRP A 94 -12.16 2.16 -10.75
C TRP A 94 -13.25 2.34 -9.68
N GLN A 95 -13.68 3.56 -9.37
CA GLN A 95 -14.67 3.83 -8.32
C GLN A 95 -15.97 3.06 -8.56
N ASN A 96 -16.45 3.08 -9.82
CA ASN A 96 -17.64 2.39 -10.28
C ASN A 96 -17.43 0.89 -10.52
N ALA A 97 -16.23 0.50 -10.94
CA ALA A 97 -15.93 -0.89 -11.26
C ALA A 97 -15.87 -1.75 -10.01
N MET A 98 -15.27 -1.24 -8.92
CA MET A 98 -14.90 -2.02 -7.75
C MET A 98 -16.06 -2.84 -7.15
N ASP A 99 -17.27 -2.29 -7.05
CA ASP A 99 -18.43 -3.01 -6.49
C ASP A 99 -18.84 -4.27 -7.27
N LYS A 100 -18.33 -4.43 -8.49
CA LYS A 100 -18.63 -5.53 -9.40
C LYS A 100 -17.46 -6.53 -9.53
N LEU A 101 -16.36 -6.31 -8.81
CA LEU A 101 -15.16 -7.12 -8.91
C LEU A 101 -15.12 -8.18 -7.81
N GLY A 102 -14.29 -9.21 -8.06
CA GLY A 102 -14.00 -10.26 -7.09
C GLY A 102 -12.77 -9.96 -6.25
N VAL A 103 -12.20 -11.01 -5.67
CA VAL A 103 -10.94 -10.96 -4.90
C VAL A 103 -9.76 -11.26 -5.81
N PHE A 104 -8.66 -10.54 -5.63
CA PHE A 104 -7.43 -10.64 -6.41
C PHE A 104 -6.24 -11.06 -5.54
N ASP A 105 -5.31 -11.76 -6.16
CA ASP A 105 -4.06 -12.22 -5.58
C ASP A 105 -2.94 -11.18 -5.77
N ALA A 106 -3.01 -10.37 -6.83
CA ALA A 106 -2.11 -9.24 -7.06
C ALA A 106 -2.88 -8.03 -7.61
N ILE A 107 -2.55 -6.84 -7.13
CA ILE A 107 -3.17 -5.58 -7.56
C ILE A 107 -2.07 -4.57 -7.89
N TYR A 108 -2.13 -3.99 -9.09
CA TYR A 108 -1.30 -2.85 -9.49
C TYR A 108 -2.18 -1.62 -9.68
N PHE A 109 -1.84 -0.55 -8.98
CA PHE A 109 -2.57 0.72 -9.01
C PHE A 109 -1.74 1.83 -9.65
N ASP A 110 -2.26 2.38 -10.74
CA ASP A 110 -1.62 3.43 -11.55
C ASP A 110 -2.69 4.45 -12.00
N ASP A 111 -3.29 5.15 -11.04
CA ASP A 111 -4.24 6.22 -11.35
C ASP A 111 -3.49 7.54 -11.55
N TYR A 112 -3.40 8.01 -12.79
CA TYR A 112 -2.81 9.31 -13.12
C TYR A 112 -3.47 10.49 -12.38
N LEU A 113 -4.71 10.32 -11.89
CA LEU A 113 -5.42 11.34 -11.10
C LEU A 113 -5.14 11.26 -9.60
N SER A 114 -4.34 10.28 -9.13
CA SER A 114 -3.98 10.17 -7.72
C SER A 114 -2.90 11.18 -7.33
N GLU A 115 -3.39 12.36 -6.96
CA GLU A 115 -2.77 13.41 -6.16
C GLU A 115 -1.84 14.40 -6.91
N PRO A 116 -2.08 15.72 -6.76
CA PRO A 116 -1.13 16.73 -7.23
C PRO A 116 0.14 16.66 -6.37
N ILE A 117 1.27 16.90 -7.02
CA ILE A 117 2.57 17.16 -6.39
C ILE A 117 2.35 18.26 -5.35
N ALA A 118 2.55 17.95 -4.07
CA ALA A 118 2.86 19.01 -3.13
C ALA A 118 4.19 19.60 -3.62
N ASP A 119 4.25 20.92 -3.84
CA ASP A 119 5.49 21.67 -4.09
C ASP A 119 6.41 21.54 -2.88
N VAL A 120 6.98 20.37 -2.65
CA VAL A 120 7.96 20.14 -1.60
C VAL A 120 9.30 20.48 -2.21
N GLN A 121 9.81 21.67 -1.88
CA GLN A 121 11.22 21.96 -2.02
C GLN A 121 11.99 21.05 -1.06
N VAL A 122 12.31 19.84 -1.50
CA VAL A 122 13.06 18.87 -0.71
C VAL A 122 14.50 19.33 -0.63
N LYS A 123 15.00 19.60 0.57
CA LYS A 123 16.39 20.00 0.75
C LYS A 123 17.30 18.80 0.50
N GLN A 124 18.49 19.04 0.00
CA GLN A 124 19.47 17.98 -0.27
C GLN A 124 19.82 17.16 0.98
N GLU A 125 19.73 17.77 2.16
CA GLU A 125 19.87 17.10 3.47
C GLU A 125 18.75 16.09 3.74
N ASP A 126 17.49 16.42 3.40
CA ASP A 126 16.34 15.51 3.57
C ASP A 126 16.46 14.27 2.66
N LEU A 127 17.03 14.45 1.47
CA LEU A 127 17.34 13.37 0.52
C LEU A 127 18.40 12.41 1.05
N VAL A 128 19.49 12.93 1.66
CA VAL A 128 20.56 12.13 2.25
C VAL A 128 20.04 11.38 3.47
N ASN A 129 19.35 12.07 4.39
CA ASN A 129 18.74 11.45 5.56
C ASN A 129 17.79 10.31 5.17
N SER A 130 17.00 10.48 4.12
CA SER A 130 16.12 9.44 3.61
C SER A 130 16.85 8.21 3.05
N ILE A 131 18.04 8.37 2.45
CA ILE A 131 18.85 7.24 1.97
C ILE A 131 19.40 6.44 3.14
N ASP A 132 19.89 7.14 4.16
CA ASP A 132 20.48 6.50 5.34
C ASP A 132 19.40 5.82 6.19
N LEU A 133 18.24 6.44 6.37
CA LEU A 133 17.05 5.84 7.01
C LEU A 133 16.56 4.58 6.29
N LEU A 134 16.58 4.55 4.96
CA LEU A 134 16.22 3.35 4.20
C LEU A 134 17.19 2.20 4.47
N LYS A 135 18.50 2.48 4.45
CA LYS A 135 19.53 1.47 4.74
C LYS A 135 19.45 0.99 6.18
N ASP A 136 19.27 1.91 7.13
CA ASP A 136 19.15 1.59 8.55
C ASP A 136 17.86 0.83 8.84
N GLY A 137 16.75 1.19 8.19
CA GLY A 137 15.48 0.50 8.26
C GLY A 137 15.56 -0.92 7.68
N GLU A 138 16.17 -1.09 6.50
CA GLU A 138 16.43 -2.41 5.92
C GLU A 138 17.34 -3.26 6.81
N PHE A 139 18.40 -2.65 7.37
CA PHE A 139 19.30 -3.32 8.31
C PHE A 139 18.59 -3.74 9.59
N LEU A 140 17.80 -2.86 10.21
CA LEU A 140 16.99 -3.16 11.38
C LEU A 140 15.97 -4.25 11.07
N LEU A 141 15.25 -4.17 9.95
CA LEU A 141 14.28 -5.20 9.55
C LEU A 141 14.96 -6.54 9.25
N SER A 142 16.17 -6.55 8.69
CA SER A 142 16.94 -7.78 8.48
C SER A 142 17.44 -8.40 9.79
N SER A 143 17.85 -7.55 10.74
CA SER A 143 18.25 -7.96 12.09
C SER A 143 17.05 -8.49 12.88
N ILE A 144 15.91 -7.79 12.79
CA ILE A 144 14.63 -8.21 13.34
C ILE A 144 14.22 -9.54 12.70
N LYS A 145 14.29 -9.73 11.37
CA LYS A 145 13.99 -11.00 10.69
C LYS A 145 14.80 -12.19 11.21
N THR A 146 15.97 -11.96 11.80
CA THR A 146 16.80 -12.99 12.43
C THR A 146 16.30 -13.36 13.83
N ILE A 147 15.67 -12.42 14.55
CA ILE A 147 15.08 -12.59 15.90
C ILE A 147 13.57 -12.95 15.83
N VAL A 148 12.92 -12.60 14.72
CA VAL A 148 11.49 -12.71 14.42
C VAL A 148 10.92 -14.11 14.61
N PRO A 149 11.59 -15.21 14.19
CA PRO A 149 11.03 -16.54 14.40
C PRO A 149 10.69 -16.81 15.87
N ASP A 150 11.55 -16.34 16.78
CA ASP A 150 11.35 -16.51 18.22
C ASP A 150 10.28 -15.55 18.75
N LEU A 151 10.25 -14.30 18.28
CA LEU A 151 9.24 -13.29 18.69
C LEU A 151 7.81 -13.67 18.29
N TYR A 152 7.61 -14.28 17.13
CA TYR A 152 6.27 -14.70 16.67
C TYR A 152 5.80 -15.99 17.35
N GLN A 153 6.72 -16.78 17.91
CA GLN A 153 6.39 -17.98 18.70
C GLN A 153 6.33 -17.70 20.20
N LYS A 154 6.88 -16.56 20.65
CA LYS A 154 6.88 -16.17 22.05
C LYS A 154 5.47 -16.03 22.57
N ARG A 155 5.19 -16.73 23.66
CA ARG A 155 3.98 -16.56 24.46
C ARG A 155 4.29 -15.63 25.61
N TYR A 156 3.31 -14.80 25.95
CA TYR A 156 3.41 -13.84 27.04
C TYR A 156 2.48 -14.26 28.17
N ASN A 157 2.97 -14.19 29.41
CA ASN A 157 2.12 -14.34 30.58
C ASN A 157 1.55 -12.97 30.99
N GLU A 158 0.65 -12.94 31.97
CA GLU A 158 0.00 -11.70 32.40
C GLU A 158 0.99 -10.71 33.03
N GLU A 159 2.01 -11.19 33.74
CA GLU A 159 3.04 -10.36 34.38
C GLU A 159 3.93 -9.67 33.35
N ASP A 160 4.32 -10.36 32.28
CA ASP A 160 5.08 -9.80 31.15
C ASP A 160 4.32 -8.61 30.54
N LEU A 161 3.01 -8.78 30.32
CA LEU A 161 2.15 -7.77 29.71
C LEU A 161 1.94 -6.57 30.63
N LEU A 162 1.76 -6.81 31.93
CA LEU A 162 1.66 -5.75 32.92
C LEU A 162 2.97 -4.96 33.02
N SER A 163 4.12 -5.64 33.03
CA SER A 163 5.43 -4.99 33.02
C SER A 163 5.63 -4.14 31.76
N LEU A 164 5.21 -4.63 30.59
CA LEU A 164 5.27 -3.87 29.33
C LEU A 164 4.38 -2.62 29.38
N PHE A 165 3.20 -2.71 30.01
CA PHE A 165 2.34 -1.55 30.19
C PHE A 165 3.01 -0.47 31.05
N GLU A 166 3.61 -0.88 32.16
CA GLU A 166 4.33 0.04 33.05
C GLU A 166 5.54 0.70 32.37
N ASP A 167 6.26 -0.02 31.50
CA ASP A 167 7.41 0.58 30.80
C ASP A 167 6.99 1.56 29.69
N LYS A 168 6.03 1.16 28.83
CA LYS A 168 5.66 1.95 27.63
C LYS A 168 4.16 2.08 27.40
N GLY A 169 3.37 1.05 27.72
CA GLY A 169 1.94 1.02 27.37
C GLY A 169 1.10 2.12 28.02
N HIS A 170 1.49 2.63 29.19
CA HIS A 170 0.79 3.73 29.87
C HIS A 170 0.84 5.06 29.09
N GLN A 171 1.83 5.25 28.22
CA GLN A 171 1.98 6.46 27.40
C GLN A 171 0.95 6.51 26.27
N ASP A 172 0.57 5.35 25.74
CA ASP A 172 -0.51 5.19 24.77
C ASP A 172 -1.28 3.89 25.02
N PRO A 173 -2.27 3.93 25.94
CA PRO A 173 -3.04 2.74 26.29
C PRO A 173 -3.86 2.17 25.12
N ILE A 174 -4.23 2.99 24.14
CA ILE A 174 -5.00 2.52 22.98
C ILE A 174 -4.11 1.63 22.10
N SER A 175 -2.88 2.05 21.83
CA SER A 175 -1.91 1.24 21.09
C SER A 175 -1.56 -0.04 21.85
N PHE A 176 -1.46 0.03 23.19
CA PHE A 176 -1.29 -1.17 24.00
C PHE A 176 -2.48 -2.14 23.87
N PHE A 177 -3.72 -1.66 23.86
CA PHE A 177 -4.89 -2.53 23.68
C PHE A 177 -4.91 -3.20 22.29
N ARG A 178 -4.50 -2.47 21.25
CA ARG A 178 -4.33 -3.04 19.90
C ARG A 178 -3.26 -4.11 19.88
N PHE A 179 -2.12 -3.87 20.54
CA PHE A 179 -1.06 -4.87 20.68
C PHE A 179 -1.58 -6.15 21.36
N LEU A 180 -2.41 -6.04 22.40
CA LEU A 180 -3.06 -7.20 23.01
C LEU A 180 -4.01 -7.93 22.04
N ASP A 181 -4.76 -7.21 21.19
CA ASP A 181 -5.57 -7.81 20.13
C ASP A 181 -4.72 -8.57 19.11
N GLU A 182 -3.57 -8.03 18.72
CA GLU A 182 -2.62 -8.67 17.80
C GLU A 182 -2.04 -9.95 18.38
N LEU A 183 -1.57 -9.91 19.64
CA LEU A 183 -1.08 -11.10 20.33
C LEU A 183 -2.16 -12.18 20.42
N GLN A 184 -3.41 -11.80 20.68
CA GLN A 184 -4.52 -12.74 20.74
C GLN A 184 -4.82 -13.33 19.34
N ALA A 185 -4.84 -12.51 18.30
CA ALA A 185 -5.07 -12.95 16.91
C ALA A 185 -3.98 -13.92 16.42
N ARG A 186 -2.75 -13.79 16.95
CA ARG A 186 -1.61 -14.66 16.68
C ARG A 186 -1.52 -15.87 17.62
N ALA A 187 -2.49 -16.05 18.51
CA ALA A 187 -2.50 -17.09 19.54
C ALA A 187 -1.27 -17.07 20.48
N GLN A 188 -0.65 -15.89 20.65
CA GLN A 188 0.46 -15.66 21.58
C GLN A 188 -0.04 -15.43 23.01
N ILE A 189 -1.30 -15.02 23.16
CA ILE A 189 -2.04 -14.94 24.43
C ILE A 189 -3.48 -15.44 24.26
N HIS A 190 -4.08 -15.91 25.34
CA HIS A 190 -5.49 -16.30 25.39
C HIS A 190 -6.40 -15.11 25.69
N ARG A 191 -7.68 -15.25 25.30
CA ARG A 191 -8.72 -14.24 25.59
C ARG A 191 -8.87 -13.94 27.08
N GLU A 192 -8.74 -14.96 27.94
CA GLU A 192 -8.79 -14.81 29.39
C GLU A 192 -7.61 -13.98 29.91
N GLN A 193 -6.39 -14.26 29.46
CA GLN A 193 -5.20 -13.49 29.83
C GLN A 193 -5.35 -12.01 29.45
N LYS A 194 -5.83 -11.73 28.23
CA LYS A 194 -6.13 -10.36 27.80
C LYS A 194 -7.14 -9.69 28.75
N LEU A 195 -8.21 -10.38 29.10
CA LEU A 195 -9.25 -9.84 29.98
C LEU A 195 -8.70 -9.57 31.38
N ASN A 196 -7.91 -10.48 31.94
CA ASN A 196 -7.30 -10.36 33.27
C ASN A 196 -6.36 -9.16 33.34
N VAL A 197 -5.48 -8.98 32.33
CA VAL A 197 -4.60 -7.80 32.24
C VAL A 197 -5.40 -6.51 32.23
N LEU A 198 -6.44 -6.41 31.39
CA LEU A 198 -7.28 -5.22 31.32
C LEU A 198 -8.04 -4.96 32.64
N LEU A 199 -8.56 -6.01 33.29
CA LEU A 199 -9.23 -5.89 34.58
C LEU A 199 -8.28 -5.44 35.69
N HIS A 200 -7.06 -5.95 35.71
CA HIS A 200 -6.04 -5.57 36.69
C HIS A 200 -5.63 -4.11 36.54
N LEU A 201 -5.38 -3.65 35.31
CA LEU A 201 -5.09 -2.26 35.01
C LEU A 201 -6.26 -1.34 35.42
N LEU A 202 -7.49 -1.78 35.20
CA LEU A 202 -8.69 -1.04 35.59
C LEU A 202 -8.82 -0.93 37.13
N GLN A 203 -8.65 -2.04 37.84
CA GLN A 203 -8.75 -2.09 39.31
C GLN A 203 -7.71 -1.21 40.01
N ARG A 204 -6.52 -1.06 39.40
CA ARG A 204 -5.45 -0.19 39.91
C ARG A 204 -5.58 1.27 39.45
N GLY A 205 -6.58 1.60 38.65
CA GLY A 205 -6.81 2.95 38.14
C GLY A 205 -5.82 3.37 37.05
N ALA A 206 -5.04 2.44 36.49
CA ALA A 206 -4.08 2.72 35.42
C ALA A 206 -4.78 2.98 34.07
N ILE A 207 -6.01 2.47 33.90
CA ILE A 207 -6.92 2.77 32.79
C ILE A 207 -8.35 3.01 33.33
N SER A 208 -9.24 3.60 32.53
CA SER A 208 -10.62 3.88 32.93
C SER A 208 -11.65 3.02 32.20
N GLU A 209 -12.82 2.78 32.82
CA GLU A 209 -13.94 2.08 32.16
C GLU A 209 -14.38 2.80 30.88
N LYS A 210 -14.40 4.14 30.91
CA LYS A 210 -14.73 4.98 29.74
C LYS A 210 -13.78 4.71 28.57
N LEU A 211 -12.50 4.49 28.83
CA LEU A 211 -11.50 4.16 27.82
C LEU A 211 -11.69 2.75 27.25
N LEU A 212 -12.01 1.77 28.10
CA LEU A 212 -12.32 0.41 27.63
C LEU A 212 -13.60 0.37 26.78
N VAL A 213 -14.63 1.11 27.18
CA VAL A 213 -15.89 1.21 26.42
C VAL A 213 -15.65 1.90 25.08
N SER A 214 -14.89 3.00 25.04
CA SER A 214 -14.58 3.69 23.78
C SER A 214 -13.72 2.84 22.85
N PHE A 215 -12.82 2.01 23.40
CA PHE A 215 -12.04 1.05 22.63
C PHE A 215 -12.92 -0.10 22.09
N LYS A 216 -13.79 -0.70 22.91
CA LYS A 216 -14.71 -1.77 22.47
C LYS A 216 -15.74 -1.29 21.44
N GLN A 217 -16.22 -0.06 21.56
CA GLN A 217 -17.21 0.51 20.64
C GLN A 217 -16.59 0.90 19.30
N LYS A 218 -15.29 1.22 19.26
CA LYS A 218 -14.55 1.26 18.01
C LYS A 218 -14.31 -0.19 17.57
N THR A 219 -15.19 -0.71 16.72
CA THR A 219 -14.87 -1.91 15.93
C THR A 219 -13.48 -1.68 15.34
N PHE A 220 -12.52 -2.52 15.69
CA PHE A 220 -11.18 -2.43 15.11
C PHE A 220 -11.33 -2.61 13.60
N ARG A 221 -11.18 -1.52 12.86
CA ARG A 221 -11.20 -1.48 11.41
C ARG A 221 -9.74 -1.38 10.99
N PRO A 222 -9.06 -2.51 10.70
CA PRO A 222 -7.62 -2.52 10.45
C PRO A 222 -7.21 -1.63 9.27
N PHE A 223 -8.15 -1.34 8.37
CA PHE A 223 -7.89 -0.67 7.10
C PHE A 223 -8.61 0.67 6.97
N GLU A 224 -9.12 1.24 8.07
CA GLU A 224 -9.77 2.56 8.04
C GLU A 224 -8.70 3.67 8.06
N PHE A 225 -8.52 4.28 6.90
CA PHE A 225 -7.65 5.43 6.69
C PHE A 225 -8.47 6.72 6.88
N SER A 226 -7.92 7.75 7.55
CA SER A 226 -8.67 9.01 7.69
C SER A 226 -8.91 9.63 6.31
N ARG A 227 -9.86 10.58 6.20
CA ARG A 227 -10.15 11.32 4.96
C ARG A 227 -8.94 12.06 4.35
N GLU A 228 -7.79 12.08 5.04
CA GLU A 228 -6.56 12.73 4.64
C GLU A 228 -5.68 11.85 3.72
N GLY A 229 -5.99 10.57 3.55
CA GLY A 229 -5.17 9.64 2.76
C GLY A 229 -5.33 9.75 1.24
N GLY A 230 -6.22 10.59 0.72
CA GLY A 230 -6.28 10.81 -0.72
C GLY A 230 -6.81 9.64 -1.55
N VAL A 231 -6.54 9.69 -2.86
CA VAL A 231 -7.08 8.73 -3.85
C VAL A 231 -6.51 7.33 -3.63
N LEU A 232 -5.19 7.22 -3.40
CA LEU A 232 -4.51 5.94 -3.19
C LEU A 232 -5.06 5.20 -1.98
N PHE A 233 -5.19 5.87 -0.83
CA PHE A 233 -5.69 5.21 0.37
C PHE A 233 -7.19 4.87 0.25
N SER A 234 -7.98 5.68 -0.46
CA SER A 234 -9.38 5.34 -0.75
C SER A 234 -9.49 4.05 -1.58
N PHE A 235 -8.61 3.87 -2.56
CA PHE A 235 -8.54 2.64 -3.34
C PHE A 235 -8.03 1.46 -2.50
N LEU A 236 -6.95 1.67 -1.75
CA LEU A 236 -6.31 0.64 -0.91
C LEU A 236 -7.25 0.15 0.19
N GLU A 237 -8.02 1.03 0.85
CA GLU A 237 -9.01 0.66 1.87
C GLU A 237 -10.04 -0.32 1.30
N LYS A 238 -10.58 -0.01 0.12
CA LYS A 238 -11.54 -0.87 -0.57
C LYS A 238 -10.91 -2.19 -0.98
N CYS A 239 -9.66 -2.16 -1.47
CA CYS A 239 -8.93 -3.37 -1.81
C CYS A 239 -8.74 -4.29 -0.60
N LEU A 240 -8.23 -3.75 0.50
CA LEU A 240 -7.96 -4.51 1.73
C LEU A 240 -9.23 -5.05 2.38
N THR A 241 -10.36 -4.36 2.20
CA THR A 241 -11.65 -4.77 2.78
C THR A 241 -12.35 -5.84 1.95
N ASP A 242 -12.44 -5.65 0.62
CA ASP A 242 -13.35 -6.44 -0.22
C ASP A 242 -12.65 -7.24 -1.33
N HIS A 243 -11.42 -6.87 -1.71
CA HIS A 243 -10.77 -7.40 -2.92
C HIS A 243 -9.42 -8.06 -2.69
N MET A 244 -8.95 -8.15 -1.45
CA MET A 244 -7.70 -8.81 -1.08
C MET A 244 -7.94 -9.90 -0.04
N ARG A 245 -7.03 -10.87 0.00
CA ARG A 245 -6.99 -11.95 0.98
C ARG A 245 -5.59 -12.08 1.56
N LYS A 246 -5.44 -12.92 2.59
CA LYS A 246 -4.12 -13.20 3.16
C LYS A 246 -3.18 -13.73 2.07
N GLY A 247 -2.06 -13.05 1.86
CA GLY A 247 -1.08 -13.37 0.83
C GLY A 247 -1.25 -12.59 -0.48
N SER A 248 -2.34 -11.83 -0.64
CA SER A 248 -2.47 -10.89 -1.76
C SER A 248 -1.38 -9.82 -1.70
N ARG A 249 -0.96 -9.33 -2.87
CA ARG A 249 0.10 -8.32 -3.01
C ARG A 249 -0.45 -7.08 -3.71
N PHE A 250 0.08 -5.92 -3.33
CA PHE A 250 -0.32 -4.62 -3.88
C PHE A 250 0.93 -3.82 -4.21
N SER A 251 0.98 -3.18 -5.37
CA SER A 251 1.98 -2.16 -5.67
C SER A 251 1.39 -0.95 -6.36
N CYS A 252 2.07 0.18 -6.17
CA CYS A 252 1.84 1.43 -6.86
C CYS A 252 3.17 2.18 -6.97
N PHE A 253 3.21 3.17 -7.85
CA PHE A 253 4.29 4.15 -7.87
C PHE A 253 3.86 5.38 -7.08
N ILE A 254 4.77 5.95 -6.29
CA ILE A 254 4.55 7.19 -5.54
C ILE A 254 5.64 8.16 -5.95
N ASN A 255 5.24 9.30 -6.48
CA ASN A 255 6.17 10.37 -6.83
C ASN A 255 6.53 11.24 -5.61
N ASP A 256 7.11 10.60 -4.58
CA ASP A 256 7.62 11.30 -3.40
C ASP A 256 9.08 10.87 -3.17
N PRO A 257 10.03 11.81 -3.20
CA PRO A 257 11.43 11.50 -2.93
C PRO A 257 11.70 11.18 -1.45
N VAL A 258 10.82 11.54 -0.52
CA VAL A 258 10.96 11.27 0.91
C VAL A 258 10.46 9.86 1.23
N SER A 259 11.27 9.13 2.00
CA SER A 259 10.92 7.78 2.47
C SER A 259 9.65 7.81 3.32
N LYS A 260 8.76 6.84 3.14
CA LYS A 260 7.50 6.78 3.90
C LYS A 260 7.69 6.40 5.37
N TYR A 261 8.89 5.95 5.76
CA TYR A 261 9.25 5.80 7.17
C TYR A 261 9.29 7.14 7.93
N GLN A 262 9.41 8.27 7.21
CA GLN A 262 9.35 9.62 7.79
C GLN A 262 7.95 10.24 7.76
N ASP A 263 7.03 9.65 6.98
CA ASP A 263 5.65 10.08 6.94
C ASP A 263 4.92 9.47 8.13
N LYS A 264 4.58 10.30 9.12
CA LYS A 264 3.90 9.85 10.34
C LYS A 264 2.57 9.15 10.05
N PHE A 265 1.78 9.68 9.10
CA PHE A 265 0.50 9.10 8.77
C PHE A 265 0.68 7.73 8.12
N TRP A 266 1.59 7.64 7.15
CA TRP A 266 1.93 6.38 6.49
C TRP A 266 2.49 5.35 7.47
N PHE A 267 3.38 5.78 8.36
CA PHE A 267 3.98 4.91 9.36
C PHE A 267 2.91 4.31 10.27
N ASP A 268 2.05 5.15 10.85
CA ASP A 268 1.01 4.71 11.79
C ASP A 268 -0.06 3.82 11.12
N LYS A 269 -0.35 4.05 9.83
CA LYS A 269 -1.48 3.40 9.13
C LYS A 269 -1.10 2.20 8.30
N ILE A 270 0.11 2.18 7.74
CA ILE A 270 0.59 1.14 6.82
C ILE A 270 1.74 0.36 7.45
N ILE A 271 2.82 1.02 7.85
CA ILE A 271 4.06 0.35 8.28
C ILE A 271 3.86 -0.37 9.62
N ALA A 272 3.21 0.30 10.58
CA ALA A 272 2.90 -0.25 11.89
C ALA A 272 1.65 -1.15 11.88
N ASN A 273 1.01 -1.35 10.73
CA ASN A 273 -0.20 -2.14 10.63
C ASN A 273 0.15 -3.64 10.65
N PRO A 274 -0.28 -4.42 11.65
CA PRO A 274 0.11 -5.82 11.81
C PRO A 274 -0.45 -6.75 10.73
N PHE A 275 -1.38 -6.27 9.89
CA PHE A 275 -1.98 -7.01 8.78
C PHE A 275 -1.30 -6.74 7.45
N LEU A 276 -0.35 -5.79 7.38
CA LEU A 276 0.34 -5.38 6.16
C LEU A 276 1.84 -5.67 6.29
N ASP A 277 2.43 -6.19 5.20
CA ASP A 277 3.89 -6.32 5.06
C ASP A 277 4.35 -5.22 4.10
N TYR A 278 4.76 -4.08 4.65
CA TYR A 278 5.18 -2.92 3.88
C TYR A 278 6.61 -3.06 3.37
N LYS A 279 6.82 -2.71 2.10
CA LYS A 279 8.14 -2.54 1.49
C LYS A 279 8.11 -1.31 0.61
N GLU A 280 9.20 -0.56 0.63
CA GLU A 280 9.46 0.49 -0.34
C GLU A 280 10.80 0.28 -1.00
N ARG A 281 10.91 0.75 -2.24
CA ARG A 281 12.15 0.72 -3.01
C ARG A 281 12.27 2.01 -3.79
N ARG A 282 13.44 2.63 -3.74
CA ARG A 282 13.76 3.75 -4.63
C ARG A 282 14.07 3.23 -6.03
N ILE A 283 13.42 3.82 -7.02
CA ILE A 283 13.62 3.49 -8.44
C ILE A 283 14.24 4.73 -9.09
N PRO A 284 15.47 4.65 -9.62
CA PRO A 284 16.02 5.73 -10.41
C PRO A 284 15.21 5.87 -11.71
N VAL A 285 14.82 7.10 -12.03
CA VAL A 285 14.08 7.43 -13.24
C VAL A 285 14.89 8.41 -14.08
N ASP A 286 14.90 8.21 -15.39
CA ASP A 286 15.51 9.12 -16.35
C ASP A 286 14.40 9.92 -17.05
N VAL A 287 14.13 11.11 -16.52
CA VAL A 287 13.00 11.93 -16.94
C VAL A 287 13.46 12.94 -18.00
N PRO A 288 12.84 12.97 -19.19
CA PRO A 288 13.18 13.94 -20.21
C PRO A 288 12.91 15.38 -19.77
N LYS A 289 13.76 16.33 -20.19
CA LYS A 289 13.65 17.77 -19.86
C LYS A 289 12.37 18.46 -20.35
N TYR A 290 11.56 17.80 -21.16
CA TYR A 290 10.27 18.31 -21.65
C TYR A 290 9.07 17.62 -20.97
N CYS A 291 9.30 16.77 -19.97
CA CYS A 291 8.25 16.19 -19.15
C CYS A 291 7.71 17.24 -18.17
N GLU A 292 6.51 17.76 -18.41
CA GLU A 292 5.94 18.90 -17.67
C GLU A 292 5.49 18.54 -16.26
N TYR A 293 5.08 17.30 -16.01
CA TYR A 293 4.51 16.87 -14.73
C TYR A 293 5.56 16.28 -13.76
N MET A 294 6.85 16.37 -14.10
CA MET A 294 7.96 15.94 -13.25
C MET A 294 8.99 17.05 -13.01
N GLN A 295 8.72 18.26 -13.52
CA GLN A 295 9.52 19.47 -13.33
C GLN A 295 8.91 20.33 -12.23
#